data_AF-A0A946HRA4-F1
#
_entry.id   AF-A0A946HRA4-F1
#
_cell.length_a   1.000
_cell.length_b   1.000
_cell.length_c   1.000
_cell.angle_alpha   90.00
_cell.angle_beta   90.00
_cell.angle_gamma   90.00
#
_symmetry.space_group_name_H-M   'P 1'
#
loop_
_entity.id
_entity.type
_entity.pdbx_description
1 polymer ?
#
loop_
_entity_poly.entity_id
_entity_poly.type
_entity_poly.pdbx_seq_one_letter_code
_entity_poly.pdbx_strand_id
1 'polypeptide(L)'
;DFLSISLVGKPNSNAIEPEQSRLLPARQRDDSLRAYRKPIAILIDSSTRGAAELLAYQLAKLDRVTTVGEPTLGRLGRFQRRGGILDYSAADRVLIDGNVFEGIGVKPKRNAPFPFETVSRGDPLFQVAVNVLMGVI
;
A
#
# COMPACT_ATOMS: atom_id res chain seq x y z
N ASP A 1 -13.24 -7.95 -42.26
CA ASP A 1 -12.51 -6.76 -42.72
C ASP A 1 -11.70 -6.11 -41.62
N PHE A 2 -10.46 -6.55 -41.46
CA PHE A 2 -9.38 -5.76 -40.89
C PHE A 2 -8.17 -5.93 -41.81
N LEU A 3 -7.63 -4.80 -42.23
CA LEU A 3 -6.65 -4.69 -43.30
C LEU A 3 -5.30 -5.28 -42.90
N SER A 4 -4.81 -6.12 -43.80
CA SER A 4 -3.47 -6.69 -43.91
C SER A 4 -2.39 -5.63 -44.12
N ILE A 5 -1.25 -5.77 -43.44
CA ILE A 5 0.03 -5.28 -43.94
C ILE A 5 0.98 -6.47 -44.01
N SER A 6 1.16 -6.98 -45.22
CA SER A 6 2.16 -7.98 -45.57
C SER A 6 3.47 -7.26 -45.90
N LEU A 7 4.52 -7.52 -45.11
CA LEU A 7 5.90 -7.30 -45.53
C LEU A 7 6.55 -8.68 -45.65
N VAL A 8 6.67 -9.10 -46.89
CA VAL A 8 7.30 -10.34 -47.35
C VAL A 8 8.80 -10.26 -47.05
N GLY A 9 9.25 -11.02 -46.06
CA GLY A 9 10.63 -11.45 -45.89
C GLY A 9 10.68 -12.97 -46.07
N LYS A 10 11.44 -13.42 -47.06
CA LYS A 10 11.64 -14.85 -47.41
C LYS A 10 12.13 -15.64 -46.17
N PRO A 11 11.67 -16.89 -45.93
CA PRO A 11 12.09 -17.65 -44.76
C PRO A 11 13.53 -18.15 -44.93
N ASN A 12 14.41 -17.69 -44.06
CA ASN A 12 15.75 -18.24 -43.92
C ASN A 12 15.64 -19.45 -42.99
N SER A 13 15.95 -20.63 -43.53
CA SER A 13 16.03 -21.89 -42.78
C SER A 13 17.04 -21.78 -41.62
N ASN A 14 16.64 -22.28 -40.46
CA ASN A 14 17.41 -22.50 -39.22
C ASN A 14 17.35 -21.38 -38.18
N ALA A 15 16.31 -21.39 -37.33
CA ALA A 15 16.41 -21.18 -35.89
C ALA A 15 15.04 -21.45 -35.24
N ILE A 16 14.96 -22.47 -34.40
CA ILE A 16 13.89 -22.60 -33.40
C ILE A 16 14.38 -21.80 -32.20
N GLU A 17 13.85 -20.60 -31.97
CA GLU A 17 13.97 -19.93 -30.68
C GLU A 17 12.57 -19.58 -30.16
N PRO A 18 12.22 -20.01 -28.92
CA PRO A 18 10.95 -19.62 -28.31
C PRO A 18 11.00 -18.13 -27.95
N GLU A 19 9.97 -17.38 -28.36
CA GLU A 19 9.64 -16.06 -27.81
C GLU A 19 9.30 -16.20 -26.30
N GLN A 20 10.32 -16.26 -25.44
CA GLN A 20 10.17 -16.29 -23.99
C GLN A 20 11.18 -15.35 -23.32
N SER A 21 11.14 -14.07 -23.69
CA SER A 21 11.90 -13.05 -22.96
C SER A 21 11.48 -11.63 -23.34
N ARG A 22 10.18 -11.32 -23.24
CA ARG A 22 9.77 -9.96 -22.85
C ARG A 22 9.65 -9.88 -21.33
N LEU A 23 10.72 -10.27 -20.64
CA LEU A 23 10.99 -9.72 -19.32
C LEU A 23 11.55 -8.33 -19.57
N LEU A 24 10.96 -7.33 -18.92
CA LEU A 24 11.51 -5.98 -18.82
C LEU A 24 13.04 -6.09 -18.69
N PRO A 25 13.85 -5.32 -19.45
CA PRO A 25 15.30 -5.38 -19.25
C PRO A 25 15.54 -5.23 -17.76
N ALA A 26 16.32 -6.15 -17.19
CA ALA A 26 16.81 -6.07 -15.83
C ALA A 26 17.74 -4.86 -15.77
N ARG A 27 17.13 -3.66 -15.78
CA ARG A 27 17.79 -2.40 -15.54
C ARG A 27 18.43 -2.61 -14.19
N GLN A 28 19.76 -2.63 -14.16
CA GLN A 28 20.55 -2.59 -12.94
C GLN A 28 19.90 -1.51 -12.07
N ARG A 29 19.17 -1.94 -11.03
CA ARG A 29 18.38 -1.01 -10.22
C ARG A 29 19.40 -0.08 -9.59
N ASP A 30 19.31 1.22 -9.90
CA ASP A 30 20.15 2.22 -9.27
C ASP A 30 20.18 1.96 -7.77
N ASP A 31 21.38 1.86 -7.19
CA ASP A 31 21.57 1.55 -5.77
C ASP A 31 20.91 2.61 -4.86
N SER A 32 20.61 3.79 -5.42
CA SER A 32 19.81 4.88 -4.83
C SER A 32 18.31 4.58 -4.69
N LEU A 33 17.79 3.56 -5.38
CA LEU A 33 16.38 3.12 -5.32
C LEU A 33 16.23 1.75 -4.62
N ARG A 34 17.19 1.38 -3.77
CA ARG A 34 17.15 0.10 -3.05
C ARG A 34 15.96 0.06 -2.08
N ALA A 35 14.95 -0.73 -2.44
CA ALA A 35 13.78 -0.95 -1.58
C ALA A 35 14.19 -1.52 -0.22
N TYR A 36 13.66 -0.93 0.87
CA TYR A 36 13.85 -1.43 2.23
C TYR A 36 13.43 -2.90 2.33
N ARG A 37 14.23 -3.73 3.02
CA ARG A 37 14.04 -5.19 3.10
C ARG A 37 13.81 -5.75 4.50
N LYS A 38 14.11 -4.99 5.55
CA LYS A 38 13.92 -5.45 6.93
C LYS A 38 12.43 -5.40 7.32
N PRO A 39 12.04 -6.07 8.42
CA PRO A 39 10.69 -5.95 8.97
C PRO A 39 10.30 -4.49 9.23
N ILE A 40 9.02 -4.15 9.03
CA ILE A 40 8.47 -2.79 9.17
C ILE A 40 7.24 -2.86 10.07
N ALA A 41 7.18 -1.98 11.08
CA ALA A 41 5.97 -1.71 11.83
C ALA A 41 5.40 -0.36 11.36
N ILE A 42 4.11 -0.31 11.04
CA ILE A 42 3.43 0.92 10.63
C ILE A 42 2.39 1.26 11.68
N LEU A 43 2.48 2.46 12.23
CA LEU A 43 1.51 2.97 13.19
C LEU A 43 0.33 3.57 12.44
N ILE A 44 -0.90 3.19 12.82
CA ILE A 44 -2.15 3.70 12.25
C ILE A 44 -3.19 3.98 13.33
N ASP A 45 -4.09 4.91 13.04
CA ASP A 45 -5.17 5.32 13.93
C ASP A 45 -6.36 5.91 13.16
N SER A 46 -7.37 6.40 13.89
CA SER A 46 -8.55 7.07 13.31
C SER A 46 -8.25 8.40 12.59
N SER A 47 -7.05 8.96 12.78
CA SER A 47 -6.58 10.17 12.10
C SER A 47 -5.88 9.87 10.77
N THR A 48 -5.41 8.64 10.59
CA THR A 48 -4.81 8.11 9.35
C THR A 48 -5.89 7.99 8.27
N ARG A 49 -5.83 8.86 7.25
CA ARG A 49 -6.89 9.02 6.24
C ARG A 49 -6.31 9.19 4.83
N GLY A 50 -7.14 8.96 3.82
CA GLY A 50 -6.79 9.22 2.42
C GLY A 50 -5.60 8.40 1.93
N ALA A 51 -4.61 9.07 1.34
CA ALA A 51 -3.44 8.40 0.77
C ALA A 51 -2.60 7.64 1.81
N ALA A 52 -2.49 8.14 3.05
CA ALA A 52 -1.79 7.45 4.13
C ALA A 52 -2.47 6.13 4.49
N GLU A 53 -3.80 6.12 4.45
CA GLU A 53 -4.62 4.95 4.71
C GLU A 53 -4.46 3.89 3.60
N LEU A 54 -4.45 4.33 2.33
CA LEU A 54 -4.15 3.45 1.20
C LEU A 54 -2.73 2.89 1.25
N LEU A 55 -1.76 3.70 1.67
CA LEU A 55 -0.38 3.25 1.86
C LEU A 55 -0.32 2.14 2.91
N ALA A 56 -0.94 2.35 4.07
CA ALA A 56 -1.01 1.34 5.12
C ALA A 56 -1.71 0.06 4.65
N TYR A 57 -2.84 0.20 3.93
CA TYR A 57 -3.58 -0.93 3.36
C TYR A 57 -2.72 -1.78 2.41
N GLN A 58 -2.03 -1.14 1.46
CA GLN A 58 -1.21 -1.85 0.49
C GLN A 58 0.02 -2.50 1.14
N LEU A 59 0.66 -1.80 2.09
CA LEU A 59 1.81 -2.34 2.80
C LEU A 59 1.43 -3.50 3.72
N ALA A 60 0.24 -3.49 4.33
CA ALA A 60 -0.23 -4.55 5.23
C ALA A 60 -0.36 -5.93 4.55
N LYS A 61 -0.39 -5.98 3.21
CA LYS A 61 -0.40 -7.23 2.44
C LYS A 61 0.97 -7.91 2.36
N LEU A 62 2.04 -7.20 2.71
CA LEU A 62 3.39 -7.74 2.71
C LEU A 62 3.67 -8.44 4.04
N ASP A 63 4.16 -9.68 4.00
CA ASP A 63 4.41 -10.49 5.21
C ASP A 63 5.33 -9.81 6.24
N ARG A 64 6.29 -9.00 5.74
CA ARG A 64 7.26 -8.27 6.55
C ARG A 64 6.71 -7.01 7.23
N VAL A 65 5.48 -6.62 6.93
CA VAL A 65 4.84 -5.42 7.47
C VAL A 65 3.83 -5.81 8.54
N THR A 66 3.87 -5.13 9.68
CA THR A 66 2.84 -5.26 10.72
C THR A 66 2.25 -3.89 11.02
N THR A 67 0.94 -3.75 10.83
CA THR A 67 0.19 -2.55 11.24
C THR A 67 -0.13 -2.62 12.74
N VAL A 68 0.08 -1.51 13.44
CA VAL A 68 -0.07 -1.39 14.90
C VAL A 68 -0.88 -0.14 15.22
N GLY A 69 -1.78 -0.21 16.20
CA GLY A 69 -2.56 0.95 16.66
C GLY A 69 -4.06 0.68 16.68
N GLU A 70 -4.83 1.61 16.13
CA GLU A 70 -6.29 1.57 16.08
C GLU A 70 -6.81 1.48 14.64
N PRO A 71 -8.06 1.01 14.41
CA PRO A 71 -8.68 1.04 13.11
C PRO A 71 -8.73 2.45 12.52
N THR A 72 -8.38 2.57 11.23
CA THR A 72 -8.58 3.81 10.49
C THR A 72 -10.04 3.96 10.05
N LEU A 73 -10.46 5.15 9.62
CA LEU A 73 -11.90 5.47 9.42
C LEU A 73 -12.44 5.21 8.01
N GLY A 74 -11.59 4.87 7.04
CA GLY A 74 -11.94 4.72 5.64
C GLY A 74 -12.32 6.05 5.01
N ARG A 75 -11.48 7.08 5.09
CA ARG A 75 -11.82 8.41 4.54
C ARG A 75 -10.98 8.73 3.31
N LEU A 76 -11.43 8.28 2.13
CA LEU A 76 -10.75 8.51 0.85
C LEU A 76 -11.34 9.67 0.05
N GLY A 77 -12.49 10.17 0.49
CA GLY A 77 -13.12 11.38 -0.02
C GLY A 77 -12.28 12.64 0.05
N ARG A 78 -12.84 13.74 -0.48
CA ARG A 78 -12.17 15.04 -0.57
C ARG A 78 -12.90 16.07 0.27
N PHE A 79 -12.13 16.96 0.88
CA PHE A 79 -12.66 18.13 1.56
C PHE A 79 -12.78 19.30 0.59
N GLN A 80 -13.91 19.98 0.61
CA GLN A 80 -14.16 21.19 -0.17
C GLN A 80 -14.57 22.31 0.77
N ARG A 81 -14.00 23.50 0.58
CA ARG A 81 -14.34 24.66 1.39
C ARG A 81 -15.37 25.51 0.66
N ARG A 82 -16.52 25.77 1.29
CA ARG A 82 -17.56 26.66 0.76
C ARG A 82 -18.01 27.64 1.84
N GLY A 83 -17.72 28.92 1.64
CA GLY A 83 -18.21 30.00 2.51
C GLY A 83 -17.84 29.85 3.99
N GLY A 84 -16.66 29.31 4.31
CA GLY A 84 -16.22 29.08 5.70
C GLY A 84 -16.57 27.71 6.27
N ILE A 85 -17.38 26.91 5.58
CA ILE A 85 -17.69 25.53 5.92
C ILE A 85 -16.73 24.60 5.18
N LEU A 86 -16.34 23.50 5.83
CA LEU A 86 -15.56 22.42 5.22
C LEU A 86 -16.47 21.21 5.02
N ASP A 87 -16.87 20.97 3.77
CA ASP A 87 -17.71 19.85 3.38
C ASP A 87 -16.84 18.65 3.03
N TYR A 88 -17.23 17.47 3.53
CA TYR A 88 -16.60 16.22 3.14
C TYR A 88 -17.44 15.51 2.08
N SER A 89 -16.82 15.17 0.95
CA SER A 89 -17.43 14.39 -0.12
C SER A 89 -16.75 13.02 -0.21
N ALA A 90 -17.47 11.99 0.24
CA ALA A 90 -17.04 10.60 0.27
C ALA A 90 -16.70 10.06 -1.14
N ALA A 91 -15.73 9.14 -1.22
CA ALA A 91 -15.34 8.48 -2.48
C ALA A 91 -16.10 7.16 -2.67
N ASP A 92 -17.44 7.22 -2.66
CA ASP A 92 -18.36 6.08 -2.67
C ASP A 92 -18.20 5.09 -3.85
N ARG A 93 -17.70 5.56 -4.99
CA ARG A 93 -17.48 4.74 -6.20
C ARG A 93 -16.07 4.15 -6.31
N VAL A 94 -15.17 4.48 -5.39
CA VAL A 94 -13.79 4.00 -5.44
C VAL A 94 -13.71 2.63 -4.77
N LEU A 95 -13.36 1.63 -5.57
CA LEU A 95 -13.10 0.27 -5.10
C LEU A 95 -11.59 0.06 -4.98
N ILE A 96 -11.18 -0.52 -3.85
CA ILE A 96 -9.82 -0.98 -3.62
C ILE A 96 -9.87 -2.51 -3.54
N ASP A 97 -9.15 -3.17 -4.45
CA ASP A 97 -9.21 -4.63 -4.65
C ASP A 97 -10.65 -5.17 -4.82
N GLY A 98 -11.50 -4.40 -5.51
CA GLY A 98 -12.90 -4.77 -5.75
C GLY A 98 -13.85 -4.52 -4.56
N ASN A 99 -13.35 -4.01 -3.43
CA ASN A 99 -14.17 -3.72 -2.25
C ASN A 99 -14.32 -2.21 -2.03
N VAL A 100 -15.46 -1.82 -1.49
CA VAL A 100 -15.65 -0.46 -0.96
C VAL A 100 -14.66 -0.27 0.19
N PHE A 101 -14.00 0.89 0.22
CA PHE A 101 -13.04 1.23 1.27
C PHE A 101 -13.54 2.34 2.18
N GLU A 102 -14.37 3.23 1.63
CA GLU A 102 -14.96 4.35 2.34
C GLU A 102 -15.81 3.87 3.53
N GLY A 103 -15.58 4.43 4.71
CA GLY A 103 -16.23 4.06 5.98
C GLY A 103 -15.75 2.75 6.62
N ILE A 104 -14.87 1.98 5.97
CA ILE A 104 -14.36 0.70 6.48
C ILE A 104 -12.93 0.85 7.03
N GLY A 105 -12.05 1.44 6.24
CA GLY A 105 -10.65 1.65 6.62
C GLY A 105 -9.82 0.36 6.75
N VAL A 106 -8.76 0.45 7.54
CA VAL A 106 -7.75 -0.58 7.75
C VAL A 106 -7.78 -1.00 9.21
N LYS A 107 -8.03 -2.29 9.45
CA LYS A 107 -7.89 -2.88 10.78
C LYS A 107 -6.41 -3.19 11.04
N PRO A 108 -5.82 -2.73 12.16
CA PRO A 108 -4.44 -3.06 12.50
C PRO A 108 -4.29 -4.56 12.79
N LYS A 109 -3.14 -5.13 12.40
CA LYS A 109 -2.78 -6.51 12.73
C LYS A 109 -2.50 -6.66 14.23
N ARG A 110 -2.00 -5.61 14.88
CA ARG A 110 -1.81 -5.53 16.34
C ARG A 110 -2.54 -4.33 16.90
N ASN A 111 -3.55 -4.59 17.72
CA ASN A 111 -4.30 -3.53 18.39
C ASN A 111 -3.46 -2.91 19.50
N ALA A 112 -3.38 -1.59 19.54
CA ALA A 112 -2.74 -0.81 20.60
C ALA A 112 -3.60 0.43 20.87
N PRO A 113 -4.59 0.33 21.79
CA PRO A 113 -5.61 1.37 21.97
C PRO A 113 -5.07 2.60 22.69
N PHE A 114 -5.70 3.74 22.40
CA PHE A 114 -5.53 5.02 23.09
C PHE A 114 -6.83 5.40 23.82
N PRO A 115 -6.80 6.07 24.98
CA PRO A 115 -5.63 6.52 25.73
C PRO A 115 -4.89 5.38 26.42
N PHE A 116 -3.58 5.55 26.62
CA PHE A 116 -2.78 4.58 27.35
C PHE A 116 -3.11 4.64 28.84
N GLU A 117 -3.46 3.50 29.44
CA GLU A 117 -3.81 3.40 30.86
C GLU A 117 -2.61 3.63 31.79
N THR A 118 -1.39 3.42 31.28
CA THR A 118 -0.14 3.63 32.02
C THR A 118 0.65 4.80 31.44
N VAL A 119 0.90 5.80 32.29
CA VAL A 119 1.84 6.88 32.00
C VAL A 119 3.24 6.35 32.28
N SER A 120 3.88 5.77 31.27
CA SER A 120 5.31 5.43 31.31
C SER A 120 6.14 6.62 30.82
N ARG A 121 7.43 6.67 31.17
CA ARG A 121 8.37 7.68 30.66
C ARG A 121 8.55 7.58 29.13
N GLY A 122 8.28 6.42 28.54
CA GLY A 122 8.38 6.18 27.10
C GLY A 122 7.01 6.20 26.40
N ASP A 123 7.03 6.31 25.07
CA ASP A 123 5.86 6.18 24.21
C ASP A 123 5.37 4.71 24.18
N PRO A 124 4.18 4.40 24.74
CA PRO A 124 3.67 3.03 24.78
C PRO A 124 3.43 2.43 23.39
N LEU A 125 3.02 3.24 22.40
CA LEU A 125 2.78 2.80 21.04
C LEU A 125 4.10 2.43 20.34
N PHE A 126 5.13 3.25 20.55
CA PHE A 126 6.48 2.96 20.08
C PHE A 126 6.99 1.64 20.68
N GLN A 127 6.80 1.43 21.98
CA GLN A 127 7.25 0.19 22.63
C GLN A 127 6.55 -1.05 22.07
N VAL A 128 5.24 -0.98 21.80
CA VAL A 128 4.50 -2.08 21.16
C VAL A 128 5.08 -2.37 19.77
N ALA A 129 5.35 -1.34 18.97
CA ALA A 129 5.93 -1.51 17.65
C ALA A 129 7.33 -2.15 17.70
N VAL A 130 8.18 -1.73 18.65
CA VAL A 130 9.50 -2.33 18.86
C VAL A 130 9.36 -3.80 19.27
N ASN A 131 8.47 -4.13 20.19
CA ASN A 131 8.24 -5.52 20.62
C ASN A 131 7.77 -6.41 19.46
N VAL A 132 6.89 -5.87 18.60
CA VAL A 132 6.45 -6.55 17.37
C VAL A 132 7.65 -6.83 16.46
N LEU A 133 8.54 -5.86 16.26
CA LEU A 133 9.70 -6.03 15.40
C LEU A 133 10.73 -7.00 15.98
N MET A 134 10.92 -7.03 17.30
CA MET A 134 11.81 -7.97 17.97
C MET A 134 11.30 -9.41 17.92
N GLY A 135 9.98 -9.63 17.97
CA GLY A 135 9.39 -10.97 17.87
C GLY A 135 9.26 -11.53 16.44
N VAL A 136 9.69 -10.77 15.43
CA VAL A 136 9.68 -11.17 14.01
C VAL A 136 11.07 -11.64 13.54
N ILE A 137 12.11 -11.50 14.38
CA ILE A 137 13.48 -11.98 14.16
C ILE A 137 13.62 -13.40 14.72
#